data_AF-A0A7K6PR86-F1
#
_entry.id   AF-A0A7K6PR86-F1
#
_cell.length_a   1.000
_cell.length_b   1.000
_cell.length_c   1.000
_cell.angle_alpha   90.00
_cell.angle_beta   90.00
_cell.angle_gamma   90.00
#
_symmetry.space_group_name_H-M   'P 1'
#
loop_
_entity.id
_entity.type
_entity.pdbx_description
1 polymer ?
#
loop_
_entity_poly.entity_id
_entity_poly.type
_entity_poly.pdbx_seq_one_letter_code
_entity_poly.pdbx_strand_id
1 'polypeptide(L)'
;VVKPSGVHLKLVLRFQDFGKAMFKPMRQKREEETPEDFFYFVDFQRHNAEIAAFHLDRILDFRRVPPTVGRLINVTKEILEVTKNEVLQSVFFVSPASNVCFFAKCPYMCKTEYAVCGNPHLLEGSLSTFLPSLNLAPRLSVPNPWIRSYSFDGKEEWEVNPLYCNTVREIYPYSNSNRLLNIVDMAIFDFLTARPENSPGEPDEVPGRFGVKRSAVQHSPRVTVGAQRGRGSVSISALSVLCLIKRTTFLRLQLLAEPEYRLSDVMRESLLQDPLAPVLTEPHLLALDRRLQLILEAVGKCIDTFGEATVVADDTAQPQSPAADRAKLDT
;
A
#
# COMPACT_ATOMS: atom_id res chain seq x y z
N VAL A 1 -21.46 -5.64 4.59
CA VAL A 1 -21.16 -5.23 6.00
C VAL A 1 -20.23 -4.02 5.95
N VAL A 2 -20.56 -2.93 6.65
CA VAL A 2 -19.65 -1.78 6.83
C VAL A 2 -18.62 -2.17 7.89
N LYS A 3 -17.32 -2.11 7.56
CA LYS A 3 -16.28 -2.43 8.56
C LYS A 3 -16.14 -1.28 9.56
N PRO A 4 -16.06 -1.56 10.88
CA PRO A 4 -15.86 -0.54 11.90
C PRO A 4 -14.46 0.08 11.86
N SER A 5 -13.47 -0.62 11.32
CA SER A 5 -12.08 -0.16 11.23
C SER A 5 -11.82 0.56 9.90
N GLY A 6 -12.14 1.84 9.83
CA GLY A 6 -11.82 2.69 8.68
C GLY A 6 -12.60 4.00 8.68
N VAL A 7 -11.88 5.09 8.40
CA VAL A 7 -12.43 6.47 8.35
C VAL A 7 -13.21 6.73 7.03
N HIS A 8 -13.06 5.84 6.03
CA HIS A 8 -13.65 5.97 4.70
C HIS A 8 -14.66 4.87 4.39
N LEU A 9 -15.57 5.15 3.44
CA LEU A 9 -16.58 4.21 2.96
C LEU A 9 -15.93 3.00 2.29
N LYS A 10 -16.16 1.82 2.85
CA LYS A 10 -15.78 0.53 2.27
C LYS A 10 -16.79 -0.55 2.64
N LEU A 11 -17.05 -1.46 1.73
CA LEU A 11 -18.03 -2.54 1.91
C LEU A 11 -17.35 -3.90 1.76
N VAL A 12 -17.71 -4.85 2.61
CA VAL A 12 -17.38 -6.25 2.37
C VAL A 12 -18.48 -6.87 1.51
N LEU A 13 -18.12 -7.29 0.30
CA LEU A 13 -18.97 -8.06 -0.60
C LEU A 13 -18.72 -9.55 -0.40
N ARG A 14 -19.77 -10.36 -0.58
CA ARG A 14 -19.70 -11.81 -0.58
C ARG A 14 -20.22 -12.32 -1.90
N PHE A 15 -19.44 -13.13 -2.58
CA PHE A 15 -19.80 -13.75 -3.85
C PHE A 15 -20.59 -15.04 -3.63
N GLN A 16 -21.15 -15.60 -4.71
CA GLN A 16 -21.95 -16.83 -4.67
C GLN A 16 -21.13 -18.04 -4.20
N ASP A 17 -19.83 -18.06 -4.50
CA ASP A 17 -18.87 -19.07 -4.04
C ASP A 17 -18.42 -18.86 -2.58
N PHE A 18 -19.07 -17.96 -1.84
CA PHE A 18 -18.74 -17.55 -0.47
C PHE A 18 -17.42 -16.80 -0.30
N GLY A 19 -16.69 -16.57 -1.40
CA GLY A 19 -15.54 -15.67 -1.43
C GLY A 19 -15.93 -14.28 -0.94
N LYS A 20 -14.98 -13.57 -0.35
CA LYS A 20 -15.19 -12.20 0.13
C LYS A 20 -14.19 -11.28 -0.54
N ALA A 21 -14.62 -10.06 -0.82
CA ALA A 21 -13.75 -8.98 -1.25
C ALA A 21 -14.08 -7.68 -0.52
N MET A 22 -13.06 -6.86 -0.32
CA MET A 22 -13.21 -5.48 0.10
C MET A 22 -13.49 -4.62 -1.13
N PHE A 23 -14.65 -3.99 -1.15
CA PHE A 23 -15.04 -3.01 -2.16
C PHE A 23 -14.76 -1.59 -1.68
N LYS A 24 -13.94 -0.86 -2.43
CA LYS A 24 -13.73 0.59 -2.25
C LYS A 24 -14.31 1.33 -3.47
N PRO A 25 -15.40 2.10 -3.31
CA PRO A 25 -16.03 2.78 -4.42
C PRO A 25 -15.18 3.96 -4.92
N MET A 26 -15.34 4.28 -6.20
CA MET A 26 -14.82 5.50 -6.79
C MET A 26 -15.42 6.73 -6.10
N ARG A 27 -14.56 7.70 -5.77
CA ARG A 27 -14.93 9.00 -5.20
C ARG A 27 -14.49 10.17 -6.07
N GLN A 28 -13.36 10.02 -6.75
CA GLN A 28 -12.71 11.06 -7.54
C GLN A 28 -12.37 10.49 -8.92
N LYS A 29 -12.36 11.36 -9.92
CA LYS A 29 -11.87 11.05 -11.27
C LYS A 29 -10.36 10.83 -11.26
N ARG A 30 -9.86 10.20 -12.32
CA ARG A 30 -8.45 9.79 -12.45
C ARG A 30 -7.52 11.01 -12.55
N GLU A 31 -8.04 12.12 -13.07
CA GLU A 31 -7.34 13.38 -13.32
C GLU A 31 -7.37 14.32 -12.12
N GLU A 32 -8.24 14.07 -11.13
CA GLU A 32 -8.31 14.89 -9.93
C GLU A 32 -7.04 14.72 -9.10
N GLU A 33 -6.46 15.81 -8.60
CA GLU A 33 -5.28 15.78 -7.76
C GLU A 33 -5.64 16.18 -6.33
N THR A 34 -4.85 15.70 -5.38
CA THR A 34 -5.00 16.08 -3.97
C THR A 34 -4.49 17.52 -3.82
N PRO A 35 -5.31 18.46 -3.31
CA PRO A 35 -4.88 19.85 -3.14
C PRO A 35 -3.63 19.96 -2.26
N GLU A 36 -2.77 20.96 -2.53
CA GLU A 36 -1.50 21.13 -1.80
C GLU A 36 -1.69 21.38 -0.30
N ASP A 37 -2.78 22.06 0.07
CA ASP A 37 -3.15 22.38 1.45
C ASP A 37 -3.68 21.16 2.23
N PHE A 38 -3.99 20.04 1.56
CA PHE A 38 -4.57 18.89 2.22
C PHE A 38 -3.49 18.12 2.98
N PHE A 39 -3.70 17.93 4.27
CA PHE A 39 -2.91 16.98 5.05
C PHE A 39 -3.22 15.57 4.57
N TYR A 40 -2.20 14.73 4.60
CA TYR A 40 -2.27 13.37 4.06
C TYR A 40 -3.32 12.46 4.73
N PHE A 41 -3.68 12.76 5.98
CA PHE A 41 -4.74 12.05 6.71
C PHE A 41 -6.16 12.54 6.39
N VAL A 42 -6.29 13.67 5.69
CA VAL A 42 -7.57 14.25 5.22
C VAL A 42 -7.93 13.72 3.84
N ASP A 43 -6.94 13.34 3.04
CA ASP A 43 -7.12 12.94 1.65
C ASP A 43 -8.07 11.73 1.49
N PHE A 44 -8.80 11.72 0.37
CA PHE A 44 -9.72 10.63 0.06
C PHE A 44 -8.96 9.39 -0.41
N GLN A 45 -9.42 8.22 0.05
CA GLN A 45 -8.98 6.97 -0.55
C GLN A 45 -9.50 6.87 -1.98
N ARG A 46 -8.59 6.53 -2.89
CA ARG A 46 -8.88 6.31 -4.30
C ARG A 46 -8.98 4.81 -4.56
N HIS A 47 -9.87 4.39 -5.45
CA HIS A 47 -10.05 2.98 -5.76
C HIS A 47 -9.01 2.49 -6.78
N ASN A 48 -8.68 3.32 -7.78
CA ASN A 48 -7.69 3.03 -8.83
C ASN A 48 -6.27 2.91 -8.28
N ALA A 49 -5.97 3.68 -7.23
CA ALA A 49 -4.80 3.52 -6.37
C ALA A 49 -4.56 2.06 -5.93
N GLU A 50 -5.62 1.37 -5.51
CA GLU A 50 -5.50 0.02 -4.96
C GLU A 50 -5.19 -1.02 -6.03
N ILE A 51 -5.78 -0.83 -7.21
CA ILE A 51 -5.51 -1.65 -8.40
C ILE A 51 -4.07 -1.42 -8.84
N ALA A 52 -3.65 -0.16 -9.00
CA ALA A 52 -2.31 0.20 -9.42
C ALA A 52 -1.23 -0.32 -8.47
N ALA A 53 -1.45 -0.22 -7.16
CA ALA A 53 -0.51 -0.74 -6.18
C ALA A 53 -0.32 -2.25 -6.26
N PHE A 54 -1.39 -3.04 -6.46
CA PHE A 54 -1.27 -4.48 -6.66
C PHE A 54 -0.43 -4.82 -7.90
N HIS A 55 -0.66 -4.12 -9.01
CA HIS A 55 0.12 -4.34 -10.23
C HIS A 55 1.59 -3.94 -10.06
N LEU A 56 1.87 -2.83 -9.36
CA LEU A 56 3.24 -2.39 -9.08
C LEU A 56 3.97 -3.36 -8.13
N ASP A 57 3.31 -3.85 -7.09
CA ASP A 57 3.86 -4.84 -6.15
C ASP A 57 4.25 -6.14 -6.86
N ARG A 58 3.47 -6.54 -7.88
CA ARG A 58 3.80 -7.66 -8.76
C ARG A 58 4.98 -7.35 -9.68
N ILE A 59 5.05 -6.15 -10.25
CA ILE A 59 6.16 -5.73 -11.15
C ILE A 59 7.48 -5.60 -10.39
N LEU A 60 7.46 -5.07 -9.17
CA LEU A 60 8.63 -4.99 -8.29
C LEU A 60 9.03 -6.34 -7.68
N ASP A 61 8.27 -7.40 -7.97
CA ASP A 61 8.51 -8.76 -7.46
C ASP A 61 8.33 -8.91 -5.94
N PHE A 62 7.71 -7.93 -5.27
CA PHE A 62 7.46 -7.97 -3.83
C PHE A 62 6.38 -8.99 -3.46
N ARG A 63 5.27 -9.03 -4.22
CA ARG A 63 4.15 -9.97 -4.05
C ARG A 63 3.55 -9.97 -2.64
N ARG A 64 3.37 -8.80 -2.04
CA ARG A 64 2.89 -8.58 -0.67
C ARG A 64 1.53 -7.89 -0.60
N VAL A 65 1.02 -7.38 -1.72
CA VAL A 65 -0.29 -6.72 -1.81
C VAL A 65 -1.35 -7.75 -2.22
N PRO A 66 -2.52 -7.82 -1.54
CA PRO A 66 -3.59 -8.71 -1.94
C PRO A 66 -4.07 -8.44 -3.38
N PRO A 67 -4.39 -9.50 -4.16
CA PRO A 67 -5.00 -9.36 -5.48
C PRO A 67 -6.17 -8.38 -5.49
N THR A 68 -6.07 -7.39 -6.36
CA THR A 68 -7.05 -6.30 -6.48
C THR A 68 -7.38 -6.06 -7.94
N VAL A 69 -8.68 -5.97 -8.25
CA VAL A 69 -9.20 -5.76 -9.61
C VAL A 69 -10.27 -4.68 -9.63
N GLY A 70 -10.38 -3.99 -10.75
CA GLY A 70 -11.45 -3.06 -11.03
C GLY A 70 -12.78 -3.71 -11.41
N ARG A 71 -13.91 -3.15 -10.96
CA ARG A 71 -15.25 -3.58 -11.38
C ARG A 71 -16.26 -2.44 -11.37
N LEU A 72 -17.16 -2.45 -12.36
CA LEU A 72 -18.41 -1.70 -12.34
C LEU A 72 -19.47 -2.51 -11.60
N ILE A 73 -20.02 -1.94 -10.52
CA ILE A 73 -21.02 -2.58 -9.68
C ILE A 73 -22.37 -1.87 -9.85
N ASN A 74 -23.43 -2.63 -10.10
CA ASN A 74 -24.79 -2.13 -10.01
C ASN A 74 -25.18 -2.02 -8.53
N VAL A 75 -25.11 -0.82 -7.96
CA VAL A 75 -25.30 -0.62 -6.52
C VAL A 75 -26.71 -0.96 -6.04
N THR A 76 -27.69 -0.94 -6.93
CA THR A 76 -29.06 -1.36 -6.61
C THR A 76 -29.15 -2.89 -6.51
N LYS A 77 -28.80 -3.59 -7.59
CA LYS A 77 -28.95 -5.05 -7.66
C LYS A 77 -27.93 -5.82 -6.81
N GLU A 78 -26.67 -5.35 -6.81
CA GLU A 78 -25.55 -6.10 -6.21
C GLU A 78 -25.20 -5.63 -4.79
N ILE A 79 -25.81 -4.55 -4.30
CA ILE A 79 -25.59 -4.06 -2.93
C ILE A 79 -26.91 -3.88 -2.18
N LEU A 80 -27.78 -2.96 -2.63
CA LEU A 80 -29.00 -2.59 -1.91
C LEU A 80 -29.98 -3.77 -1.76
N GLU A 81 -30.28 -4.46 -2.85
CA GLU A 81 -31.27 -5.55 -2.87
C GLU A 81 -30.78 -6.81 -2.14
N VAL A 82 -29.46 -7.01 -2.01
CA VAL A 82 -28.86 -8.21 -1.43
C VAL A 82 -28.37 -8.02 0.02
N THR A 83 -28.21 -6.78 0.48
CA THR A 83 -27.74 -6.54 1.85
C THR A 83 -28.82 -6.93 2.86
N LYS A 84 -28.43 -7.62 3.93
CA LYS A 84 -29.29 -7.88 5.11
C LYS A 84 -29.07 -6.88 6.24
N ASN A 85 -28.19 -5.91 6.03
CA ASN A 85 -27.84 -4.92 7.05
C ASN A 85 -28.74 -3.69 6.89
N GLU A 86 -29.68 -3.52 7.82
CA GLU A 86 -30.67 -2.43 7.83
C GLU A 86 -30.00 -1.04 7.87
N VAL A 87 -28.87 -0.91 8.57
CA VAL A 87 -28.11 0.35 8.60
C VAL A 87 -27.61 0.71 7.21
N LEU A 88 -27.05 -0.26 6.47
CA LEU A 88 -26.60 -0.06 5.10
C LEU A 88 -27.77 0.18 4.14
N GLN A 89 -28.94 -0.42 4.34
CA GLN A 89 -30.13 -0.12 3.54
C GLN A 89 -30.62 1.32 3.77
N SER A 90 -30.66 1.75 5.03
CA SER A 90 -31.20 3.06 5.45
C SER A 90 -30.44 4.28 4.93
N VAL A 91 -29.22 4.07 4.42
CA VAL A 91 -28.34 5.14 3.93
C VAL A 91 -28.34 5.26 2.40
N PHE A 92 -29.12 4.45 1.69
CA PHE A 92 -29.37 4.64 0.26
C PHE A 92 -30.42 5.73 0.05
N PHE A 93 -30.23 6.52 -1.00
CA PHE A 93 -31.16 7.56 -1.42
C PHE A 93 -31.02 7.85 -2.91
N VAL A 94 -31.98 8.58 -3.48
CA VAL A 94 -31.94 9.05 -4.87
C VAL A 94 -31.50 10.52 -4.87
N SER A 95 -30.47 10.85 -5.64
CA SER A 95 -29.98 12.23 -5.77
C SER A 95 -30.95 13.09 -6.61
N PRO A 96 -30.83 14.43 -6.55
CA PRO A 96 -31.59 15.32 -7.43
C PRO A 96 -31.39 15.04 -8.93
N ALA A 97 -30.24 14.45 -9.30
CA ALA A 97 -29.93 14.02 -10.68
C ALA A 97 -30.45 12.62 -11.00
N SER A 98 -31.32 12.04 -10.16
CA SER A 98 -31.89 10.69 -10.32
C SER A 98 -30.86 9.55 -10.28
N ASN A 99 -29.72 9.75 -9.60
CA ASN A 99 -28.73 8.71 -9.38
C ASN A 99 -28.99 7.98 -8.05
N VAL A 100 -28.72 6.68 -8.00
CA VAL A 100 -28.77 5.91 -6.75
C VAL A 100 -27.45 6.11 -6.00
N CYS A 101 -27.56 6.64 -4.79
CA CYS A 101 -26.43 7.01 -3.95
C CYS A 101 -26.52 6.31 -2.60
N PHE A 102 -25.37 6.16 -1.94
CA PHE A 102 -25.28 5.74 -0.56
C PHE A 102 -24.07 6.35 0.13
N PHE A 103 -24.14 6.44 1.45
CA PHE A 103 -23.03 6.86 2.31
C PHE A 103 -22.86 5.84 3.44
N ALA A 104 -21.73 5.85 4.15
CA ALA A 104 -21.60 5.05 5.38
C ALA A 104 -22.00 5.90 6.58
N LYS A 105 -22.41 5.28 7.70
CA LYS A 105 -22.36 5.93 9.02
C LYS A 105 -20.98 5.66 9.62
N CYS A 106 -20.09 6.63 9.60
CA CYS A 106 -18.76 6.57 10.19
C CYS A 106 -18.38 7.91 10.84
N PRO A 107 -17.37 7.95 11.74
CA PRO A 107 -17.16 9.11 12.60
C PRO A 107 -16.71 10.40 11.87
N TYR A 108 -16.08 10.32 10.70
CA TYR A 108 -15.44 11.49 10.05
C TYR A 108 -16.10 11.91 8.72
N MET A 109 -16.17 11.03 7.71
CA MET A 109 -16.45 11.42 6.31
C MET A 109 -17.67 10.69 5.72
N CYS A 110 -18.77 10.76 6.44
CA CYS A 110 -19.91 9.85 6.33
C CYS A 110 -21.24 10.57 6.56
N LYS A 111 -21.36 11.73 5.91
CA LYS A 111 -22.60 12.51 5.77
C LYS A 111 -23.07 12.41 4.33
N THR A 112 -24.29 12.87 4.04
CA THR A 112 -24.85 12.94 2.68
C THR A 112 -23.94 13.69 1.70
N GLU A 113 -23.19 14.69 2.17
CA GLU A 113 -22.18 15.44 1.42
C GLU A 113 -21.02 14.57 0.88
N TYR A 114 -20.76 13.42 1.50
CA TYR A 114 -19.68 12.48 1.14
C TYR A 114 -20.22 11.17 0.56
N ALA A 115 -21.46 11.17 0.08
CA ALA A 115 -22.06 10.02 -0.57
C ALA A 115 -21.35 9.68 -1.89
N VAL A 116 -21.36 8.39 -2.23
CA VAL A 116 -20.98 7.91 -3.57
C VAL A 116 -22.24 7.56 -4.33
N CYS A 117 -22.25 7.87 -5.63
CA CYS A 117 -23.41 7.73 -6.49
C CYS A 117 -23.05 6.93 -7.74
N GLY A 118 -23.95 6.05 -8.16
CA GLY A 118 -23.87 5.44 -9.48
C GLY A 118 -24.22 6.44 -10.59
N ASN A 119 -24.17 5.96 -11.84
CA ASN A 119 -24.62 6.71 -13.02
C ASN A 119 -25.55 5.86 -13.92
N PRO A 120 -26.86 5.84 -13.66
CA PRO A 120 -27.49 6.15 -12.37
C PRO A 120 -27.31 5.02 -11.34
N HIS A 121 -27.05 3.79 -11.79
CA HIS A 121 -26.90 2.61 -10.91
C HIS A 121 -25.48 2.02 -10.90
N LEU A 122 -24.70 2.22 -11.97
CA LEU A 122 -23.36 1.65 -12.06
C LEU A 122 -22.36 2.55 -11.35
N LEU A 123 -21.58 1.97 -10.44
CA LEU A 123 -20.52 2.62 -9.70
C LEU A 123 -19.22 1.83 -9.87
N GLU A 124 -18.19 2.53 -10.34
CA GLU A 124 -16.83 2.00 -10.41
C GLU A 124 -16.25 1.81 -9.01
N GLY A 125 -15.42 0.78 -8.81
CA GLY A 125 -14.59 0.65 -7.63
C GLY A 125 -13.61 -0.51 -7.72
N SER A 126 -12.76 -0.63 -6.69
CA SER A 126 -11.78 -1.69 -6.58
C SER A 126 -12.28 -2.81 -5.68
N LEU A 127 -11.93 -4.04 -6.04
CA LEU A 127 -12.20 -5.26 -5.29
C LEU A 127 -10.89 -5.93 -4.91
N SER A 128 -10.52 -5.80 -3.63
CA SER A 128 -9.37 -6.51 -3.07
C SER A 128 -9.83 -7.79 -2.40
N THR A 129 -9.16 -8.91 -2.70
CA THR A 129 -9.50 -10.19 -2.08
C THR A 129 -9.35 -10.13 -0.55
N PHE A 130 -10.27 -10.80 0.16
CA PHE A 130 -10.22 -10.83 1.61
C PHE A 130 -9.17 -11.84 2.09
N LEU A 131 -8.32 -11.42 3.01
CA LEU A 131 -7.36 -12.34 3.63
C LEU A 131 -8.07 -13.44 4.44
N PRO A 132 -7.39 -14.58 4.67
CA PRO A 132 -7.93 -15.64 5.51
C PRO A 132 -8.38 -15.12 6.88
N SER A 133 -9.35 -15.82 7.48
CA SER A 133 -9.84 -15.49 8.82
C SER A 133 -8.69 -15.46 9.83
N LEU A 134 -8.75 -14.52 10.78
CA LEU A 134 -7.78 -14.41 11.88
C LEU A 134 -7.72 -15.69 12.73
N ASN A 135 -8.80 -16.50 12.76
CA ASN A 135 -8.80 -17.80 13.43
C ASN A 135 -7.87 -18.82 12.74
N LEU A 136 -7.75 -18.73 11.42
CA LEU A 136 -6.91 -19.62 10.61
C LEU A 136 -5.49 -19.08 10.48
N ALA A 137 -5.36 -17.79 10.19
CA ALA A 137 -4.10 -17.08 10.05
C ALA A 137 -4.15 -15.79 10.90
N PRO A 138 -3.82 -15.88 12.21
CA PRO A 138 -3.67 -14.72 13.07
C PRO A 138 -2.65 -13.75 12.46
N ARG A 139 -2.85 -12.45 12.67
CA ARG A 139 -1.96 -11.40 12.18
C ARG A 139 -1.60 -10.46 13.32
N LEU A 140 -0.34 -10.04 13.35
CA LEU A 140 0.19 -9.10 14.32
C LEU A 140 0.36 -7.76 13.65
N SER A 141 -0.17 -6.73 14.29
CA SER A 141 -0.10 -5.34 13.87
C SER A 141 1.14 -4.67 14.48
N VAL A 142 2.13 -4.32 13.65
CA VAL A 142 3.37 -3.66 14.10
C VAL A 142 3.39 -2.19 13.64
N PRO A 143 3.57 -1.21 14.55
CA PRO A 143 3.73 0.19 14.18
C PRO A 143 5.00 0.43 13.37
N ASN A 144 4.92 1.27 12.33
CA ASN A 144 6.10 1.71 11.59
C ASN A 144 6.87 2.77 12.41
N PRO A 145 8.19 2.61 12.64
CA PRO A 145 8.99 3.63 13.34
C PRO A 145 9.02 4.99 12.63
N TRP A 146 8.85 5.01 11.30
CA TRP A 146 8.78 6.23 10.49
C TRP A 146 7.33 6.65 10.20
N ILE A 147 6.40 6.35 11.12
CA ILE A 147 5.03 6.89 11.05
C ILE A 147 5.07 8.41 11.29
N ARG A 148 4.23 9.17 10.59
CA ARG A 148 4.12 10.62 10.78
C ARG A 148 3.16 11.02 11.89
N SER A 149 3.27 12.28 12.28
CA SER A 149 2.37 12.96 13.22
C SER A 149 1.00 13.20 12.59
N TYR A 150 -0.03 12.63 13.18
CA TYR A 150 -1.44 12.84 12.77
C TYR A 150 -2.03 14.13 13.34
N SER A 151 -1.22 15.17 13.41
CA SER A 151 -1.62 16.51 13.85
C SER A 151 -1.17 17.56 12.84
N PHE A 152 -1.79 18.74 12.91
CA PHE A 152 -1.52 19.82 11.97
C PHE A 152 -0.19 20.53 12.22
N ASP A 153 0.33 20.45 13.44
CA ASP A 153 1.48 21.17 13.97
C ASP A 153 2.60 20.25 14.48
N GLY A 154 2.30 18.97 14.70
CA GLY A 154 3.25 18.02 15.26
C GLY A 154 4.29 17.59 14.24
N LYS A 155 5.49 17.31 14.74
CA LYS A 155 6.53 16.60 14.00
C LYS A 155 6.95 15.40 14.82
N GLU A 156 7.26 14.30 14.14
CA GLU A 156 7.77 13.10 14.80
C GLU A 156 9.27 13.18 15.00
N GLU A 157 9.79 12.38 15.94
CA GLU A 157 11.21 12.42 16.31
C GLU A 157 12.12 12.18 15.10
N TRP A 158 11.74 11.26 14.21
CA TRP A 158 12.52 10.93 13.02
C TRP A 158 12.56 12.06 11.98
N GLU A 159 11.61 12.99 11.99
CA GLU A 159 11.59 14.15 11.08
C GLU A 159 12.58 15.23 11.51
N VAL A 160 13.00 15.23 12.78
CA VAL A 160 13.89 16.25 13.37
C VAL A 160 15.24 15.70 13.79
N ASN A 161 15.34 14.40 14.11
CA ASN A 161 16.53 13.76 14.62
C ASN A 161 17.23 12.92 13.54
N PRO A 162 18.38 13.36 12.99
CA PRO A 162 19.11 12.61 11.97
C PRO A 162 19.70 11.30 12.50
N LEU A 163 19.82 11.13 13.82
CA LEU A 163 20.33 9.92 14.46
C LEU A 163 19.24 8.92 14.85
N TYR A 164 17.96 9.22 14.59
CA TYR A 164 16.82 8.39 14.99
C TYR A 164 16.97 6.91 14.56
N CYS A 165 17.47 6.69 13.35
CA CYS A 165 17.70 5.35 12.82
C CYS A 165 18.70 4.52 13.64
N ASN A 166 19.72 5.14 14.22
CA ASN A 166 20.70 4.41 15.04
C ASN A 166 20.01 3.83 16.27
N THR A 167 19.13 4.61 16.90
CA THR A 167 18.28 4.15 18.01
C THR A 167 17.34 3.03 17.56
N VAL A 168 16.67 3.16 16.42
CA VAL A 168 15.75 2.12 15.91
C VAL A 168 16.48 0.81 15.65
N ARG A 169 17.71 0.84 15.12
CA ARG A 169 18.54 -0.35 14.88
C ARG A 169 18.84 -1.15 16.14
N GLU A 170 18.81 -0.53 17.31
CA GLU A 170 19.09 -1.22 18.59
C GLU A 170 17.81 -1.82 19.21
N ILE A 171 16.63 -1.37 18.77
CA ILE A 171 15.34 -1.77 19.34
C ILE A 171 14.81 -3.04 18.66
N TYR A 172 14.44 -4.05 19.45
CA TYR A 172 13.70 -5.22 18.94
C TYR A 172 12.29 -4.79 18.47
N PRO A 173 11.79 -5.24 17.29
CA PRO A 173 12.31 -6.29 16.40
C PRO A 173 13.22 -5.82 15.26
N TYR A 174 13.62 -4.54 15.25
CA TYR A 174 14.40 -3.90 14.19
C TYR A 174 15.91 -4.17 14.30
N SER A 175 16.38 -4.63 15.44
CA SER A 175 17.74 -5.17 15.61
C SER A 175 18.03 -6.40 14.73
N ASN A 176 17.00 -7.04 14.17
CA ASN A 176 17.16 -8.03 13.12
C ASN A 176 17.21 -7.35 11.73
N SER A 177 18.30 -7.56 10.99
CA SER A 177 18.55 -6.98 9.66
C SER A 177 17.39 -7.19 8.67
N ASN A 178 16.73 -8.35 8.70
CA ASN A 178 15.63 -8.66 7.77
C ASN A 178 14.40 -7.77 7.95
N ARG A 179 14.11 -7.31 9.18
CA ARG A 179 12.95 -6.46 9.44
C ARG A 179 13.19 -5.07 8.86
N LEU A 180 14.37 -4.50 9.08
CA LEU A 180 14.77 -3.22 8.50
C LEU A 180 14.75 -3.27 6.98
N LEU A 181 15.30 -4.33 6.37
CA LEU A 181 15.26 -4.50 4.91
C LEU A 181 13.82 -4.56 4.36
N ASN A 182 12.89 -5.19 5.09
CA ASN A 182 11.48 -5.19 4.70
C ASN A 182 10.82 -3.80 4.81
N ILE A 183 11.23 -2.99 5.78
CA ILE A 183 10.75 -1.60 5.91
C ILE A 183 11.29 -0.75 4.77
N VAL A 184 12.54 -0.97 4.35
CA VAL A 184 13.10 -0.29 3.17
C VAL A 184 12.32 -0.65 1.91
N ASP A 185 12.04 -1.94 1.66
CA ASP A 185 11.18 -2.34 0.51
C ASP A 185 9.82 -1.62 0.55
N MET A 186 9.20 -1.54 1.74
CA MET A 186 7.93 -0.85 1.94
C MET A 186 8.06 0.66 1.68
N ALA A 187 9.12 1.30 2.17
CA ALA A 187 9.37 2.72 1.94
C ALA A 187 9.61 3.03 0.46
N ILE A 188 10.32 2.15 -0.27
CA ILE A 188 10.48 2.24 -1.73
C ILE A 188 9.12 2.15 -2.42
N PHE A 189 8.29 1.17 -2.04
CA PHE A 189 6.95 0.99 -2.57
C PHE A 189 6.05 2.22 -2.31
N ASP A 190 6.05 2.70 -1.07
CA ASP A 190 5.27 3.87 -0.65
C ASP A 190 5.74 5.14 -1.36
N PHE A 191 7.05 5.32 -1.54
CA PHE A 191 7.60 6.45 -2.29
C PHE A 191 7.19 6.41 -3.76
N LEU A 192 7.32 5.26 -4.43
CA LEU A 192 6.90 5.10 -5.83
C LEU A 192 5.41 5.39 -6.00
N THR A 193 4.58 4.94 -5.06
CA THR A 193 3.14 5.19 -5.05
C THR A 193 2.74 6.58 -4.53
N ALA A 194 3.70 7.40 -4.08
CA ALA A 194 3.46 8.65 -3.35
C ALA A 194 2.49 8.52 -2.19
N ARG A 195 2.58 7.42 -1.44
CA ARG A 195 1.89 7.25 -0.17
C ARG A 195 2.61 8.05 0.91
N PRO A 196 1.98 9.06 1.53
CA PRO A 196 2.47 9.63 2.79
C PRO A 196 2.38 8.57 3.91
N GLU A 197 3.43 8.46 4.73
CA GLU A 197 3.64 7.36 5.67
C GLU A 197 2.43 7.06 6.58
N ASN A 198 1.92 5.83 6.42
CA ASN A 198 1.11 5.00 7.34
C ASN A 198 0.03 5.67 8.18
N SER A 199 -1.18 5.84 7.61
CA SER A 199 -2.43 6.27 8.25
C SER A 199 -2.65 5.70 9.67
N PRO A 200 -3.29 6.42 10.60
CA PRO A 200 -3.53 5.91 11.93
C PRO A 200 -4.61 4.82 11.83
N GLY A 201 -4.23 3.59 12.17
CA GLY A 201 -5.14 2.45 12.26
C GLY A 201 -4.94 1.30 11.25
N GLU A 202 -3.89 1.32 10.41
CA GLU A 202 -3.50 0.16 9.59
C GLU A 202 -2.01 -0.19 9.83
N PRO A 203 -1.71 -0.90 10.94
CA PRO A 203 -0.35 -1.36 11.25
C PRO A 203 0.08 -2.47 10.28
N ASP A 204 1.39 -2.71 10.16
CA ASP A 204 1.91 -3.85 9.40
C ASP A 204 1.30 -5.15 9.93
N GLU A 205 0.58 -5.90 9.10
CA GLU A 205 0.06 -7.21 9.49
C GLU A 205 1.08 -8.31 9.12
N VAL A 206 1.77 -8.85 10.13
CA VAL A 206 2.67 -10.01 9.99
C VAL A 206 1.90 -11.28 10.34
N PRO A 207 1.91 -12.34 9.50
CA PRO A 207 1.27 -13.61 9.83
C PRO A 207 1.84 -14.22 11.13
N GLY A 208 1.00 -14.33 12.17
CA GLY A 208 1.38 -14.77 13.51
C GLY A 208 1.85 -16.23 13.59
N ARG A 209 1.48 -17.09 12.63
CA ARG A 209 1.91 -18.50 12.60
C ARG A 209 3.32 -18.74 12.04
N PHE A 210 3.95 -17.73 11.42
CA PHE A 210 5.23 -17.93 10.70
C PHE A 210 6.42 -17.15 11.28
N GLY A 211 6.26 -16.54 12.46
CA GLY A 211 7.32 -15.80 13.13
C GLY A 211 7.74 -14.53 12.40
N VAL A 212 8.53 -13.69 13.06
CA VAL A 212 9.02 -12.37 12.62
C VAL A 212 9.94 -12.43 11.38
N LYS A 213 10.11 -13.61 10.76
CA LYS A 213 11.09 -13.92 9.71
C LYS A 213 10.59 -13.74 8.28
N ARG A 214 9.30 -13.44 8.02
CA ARG A 214 8.79 -13.18 6.67
C ARG A 214 8.09 -11.82 6.55
N SER A 215 8.12 -11.30 5.32
CA SER A 215 7.71 -9.95 4.92
C SER A 215 6.28 -9.58 5.30
N ALA A 216 6.09 -8.29 5.62
CA ALA A 216 4.78 -7.71 5.95
C ALA A 216 3.82 -7.82 4.76
N VAL A 217 2.55 -8.11 5.04
CA VAL A 217 1.46 -8.01 4.06
C VAL A 217 0.95 -6.58 4.09
N GLN A 218 0.99 -5.88 2.96
CA GLN A 218 0.56 -4.49 2.89
C GLN A 218 -0.95 -4.45 2.66
N HIS A 219 -1.70 -4.17 3.73
CA HIS A 219 -3.14 -4.01 3.68
C HIS A 219 -3.48 -2.55 3.29
N SER A 220 -4.28 -2.36 2.24
CA SER A 220 -4.75 -1.05 1.76
C SER A 220 -3.63 -0.09 1.30
N PRO A 221 -3.15 -0.19 0.07
CA PRO A 221 -2.40 0.88 -0.56
C PRO A 221 -3.26 2.15 -0.73
N ARG A 222 -3.26 3.04 0.26
CA ARG A 222 -3.62 4.45 0.03
C ARG A 222 -2.54 5.08 -0.87
N VAL A 223 -2.60 4.82 -2.18
CA VAL A 223 -1.77 5.52 -3.17
C VAL A 223 -2.36 6.90 -3.35
N THR A 224 -1.58 7.95 -3.10
CA THR A 224 -1.96 9.29 -3.53
C THR A 224 -1.60 9.42 -5.00
N VAL A 225 -2.52 8.96 -5.85
CA VAL A 225 -2.55 9.26 -7.29
C VAL A 225 -2.90 10.75 -7.41
N GLY A 226 -1.95 11.64 -7.16
CA GLY A 226 -2.18 13.09 -7.21
C GLY A 226 -1.00 14.00 -6.87
N ALA A 227 0.11 13.49 -6.31
CA ALA A 227 1.29 14.32 -6.09
C ALA A 227 2.15 14.43 -7.36
N GLN A 228 1.71 15.20 -8.35
CA GLN A 228 2.53 15.53 -9.53
C GLN A 228 3.77 16.36 -9.17
N ARG A 229 3.68 17.19 -8.12
CA ARG A 229 4.76 18.05 -7.63
C ARG A 229 4.73 18.11 -6.10
N GLY A 230 5.89 17.97 -5.46
CA GLY A 230 6.14 18.65 -4.16
C GLY A 230 6.24 17.84 -2.86
N ARG A 231 5.74 16.60 -2.74
CA ARG A 231 5.77 15.87 -1.43
C ARG A 231 6.67 14.63 -1.36
N GLY A 232 7.52 14.42 -2.36
CA GLY A 232 8.41 13.26 -2.42
C GLY A 232 9.63 13.28 -1.48
N SER A 233 9.95 14.42 -0.85
CA SER A 233 11.23 14.56 -0.13
C SER A 233 11.35 13.70 1.14
N VAL A 234 10.24 13.30 1.74
CA VAL A 234 10.27 12.72 3.08
C VAL A 234 10.23 11.18 3.08
N SER A 235 9.64 10.53 2.07
CA SER A 235 9.54 9.05 2.05
C SER A 235 10.87 8.35 1.65
N ILE A 236 11.81 9.08 1.04
CA ILE A 236 13.19 8.60 0.85
C ILE A 236 13.95 8.61 2.19
N SER A 237 13.48 9.27 3.25
CA SER A 237 14.23 9.41 4.50
C SER A 237 14.64 8.07 5.11
N ALA A 238 13.79 7.03 5.04
CA ALA A 238 14.20 5.71 5.50
C ALA A 238 15.39 5.16 4.68
N LEU A 239 15.39 5.30 3.36
CA LEU A 239 16.48 4.83 2.49
C LEU A 239 17.74 5.69 2.62
N SER A 240 17.59 7.03 2.70
CA SER A 240 18.69 7.97 2.92
C SER A 240 19.34 7.82 4.29
N VAL A 241 18.58 7.47 5.33
CA VAL A 241 19.10 7.36 6.70
C VAL A 241 19.59 5.94 6.98
N LEU A 242 18.93 4.89 6.43
CA LEU A 242 19.38 3.51 6.63
C LEU A 242 20.55 3.13 5.73
N CYS A 243 20.64 3.63 4.49
CA CYS A 243 21.62 3.18 3.49
C CYS A 243 21.77 1.64 3.46
N LEU A 244 20.64 0.94 3.46
CA LEU A 244 20.54 -0.52 3.39
C LEU A 244 19.46 -0.89 2.38
N ILE A 245 19.74 -1.82 1.48
CA ILE A 245 18.79 -2.34 0.50
C ILE A 245 19.05 -3.81 0.23
N LYS A 246 18.00 -4.58 -0.09
CA LYS A 246 18.16 -5.96 -0.55
C LYS A 246 18.79 -6.01 -1.93
N ARG A 247 19.67 -6.98 -2.16
CA ARG A 247 20.26 -7.24 -3.47
C ARG A 247 19.18 -7.50 -4.52
N THR A 248 18.18 -8.32 -4.20
CA THR A 248 17.07 -8.60 -5.13
C THR A 248 16.27 -7.35 -5.50
N THR A 249 15.93 -6.51 -4.52
CA THR A 249 15.23 -5.24 -4.74
C THR A 249 16.07 -4.29 -5.58
N PHE A 250 17.36 -4.11 -5.27
CA PHE A 250 18.24 -3.20 -6.00
C PHE A 250 18.38 -3.59 -7.48
N LEU A 251 18.65 -4.88 -7.76
CA LEU A 251 18.74 -5.38 -9.13
C LEU A 251 17.43 -5.20 -9.90
N ARG A 252 16.27 -5.41 -9.23
CA ARG A 252 14.97 -5.21 -9.86
C ARG A 252 14.72 -3.75 -10.21
N LEU A 253 15.10 -2.81 -9.35
CA LEU A 253 14.99 -1.37 -9.60
C LEU A 253 15.91 -0.92 -10.75
N GLN A 254 17.15 -1.43 -10.81
CA GLN A 254 18.05 -1.15 -11.92
C GLN A 254 17.49 -1.64 -13.25
N LEU A 255 16.99 -2.89 -13.28
CA LEU A 255 16.35 -3.45 -14.47
C LEU A 255 15.19 -2.57 -14.97
N LEU A 256 14.32 -2.14 -14.06
CA LEU A 256 13.14 -1.33 -14.40
C LEU A 256 13.47 0.12 -14.79
N ALA A 257 14.73 0.54 -14.63
CA ALA A 257 15.23 1.83 -15.10
C ALA A 257 15.81 1.76 -16.52
N GLU A 258 16.10 0.55 -17.04
CA GLU A 258 16.59 0.36 -18.40
C GLU A 258 15.52 0.71 -19.45
N PRO A 259 15.89 1.26 -20.62
CA PRO A 259 14.94 1.64 -21.67
C PRO A 259 14.03 0.50 -22.13
N GLU A 260 14.53 -0.73 -22.20
CA GLU A 260 13.80 -1.91 -22.67
C GLU A 260 12.76 -2.41 -21.65
N TYR A 261 12.91 -2.06 -20.37
CA TYR A 261 12.08 -2.52 -19.26
C TYR A 261 11.51 -1.37 -18.43
N ARG A 262 11.42 -0.18 -19.04
CA ARG A 262 11.02 1.05 -18.36
C ARG A 262 9.76 0.84 -17.52
N LEU A 263 9.85 1.19 -16.24
CA LEU A 263 8.81 0.95 -15.24
C LEU A 263 7.43 1.42 -15.69
N SER A 264 7.31 2.63 -16.23
CA SER A 264 6.04 3.17 -16.72
C SER A 264 5.42 2.35 -17.84
N ASP A 265 6.22 1.81 -18.77
CA ASP A 265 5.72 1.03 -19.91
C ASP A 265 5.25 -0.35 -19.46
N VAL A 266 6.03 -1.04 -18.60
CA VAL A 266 5.63 -2.32 -17.99
C VAL A 266 4.37 -2.13 -17.13
N MET A 267 4.28 -1.01 -16.41
CA MET A 267 3.10 -0.67 -15.62
C MET A 267 1.87 -0.43 -16.50
N ARG A 268 2.04 0.32 -17.60
CA ARG A 268 0.97 0.59 -18.58
C ARG A 268 0.43 -0.72 -19.15
N GLU A 269 1.31 -1.59 -19.64
CA GLU A 269 0.94 -2.88 -20.22
C GLU A 269 0.20 -3.77 -19.20
N SER A 270 0.73 -3.86 -17.97
CA SER A 270 0.12 -4.65 -16.89
C SER A 270 -1.29 -4.16 -16.55
N LEU A 271 -1.53 -2.84 -16.54
CA LEU A 271 -2.82 -2.24 -16.20
C LEU A 271 -3.87 -2.35 -17.32
N LEU A 272 -3.47 -2.54 -18.58
CA LEU A 272 -4.41 -2.77 -19.68
C LEU A 272 -5.23 -4.05 -19.53
N GLN A 273 -4.78 -4.98 -18.68
CA GLN A 273 -5.48 -6.22 -18.37
C GLN A 273 -6.64 -6.01 -17.37
N ASP A 274 -6.70 -4.87 -16.67
CA ASP A 274 -7.76 -4.59 -15.72
C ASP A 274 -9.03 -4.10 -16.45
N PRO A 275 -10.25 -4.56 -16.06
CA PRO A 275 -11.50 -4.12 -16.69
C PRO A 275 -11.78 -2.62 -16.62
N LEU A 276 -11.13 -1.88 -15.71
CA LEU A 276 -11.27 -0.44 -15.57
C LEU A 276 -10.14 0.35 -16.26
N ALA A 277 -9.41 -0.27 -17.19
CA ALA A 277 -8.42 0.42 -18.00
C ALA A 277 -9.04 1.64 -18.73
N PRO A 278 -8.37 2.81 -18.75
CA PRO A 278 -7.07 3.09 -18.12
C PRO A 278 -7.19 3.24 -16.59
N VAL A 279 -6.30 2.62 -15.79
CA VAL A 279 -6.36 2.73 -14.30
C VAL A 279 -5.63 3.98 -13.79
N LEU A 280 -4.45 4.26 -14.36
CA LEU A 280 -3.64 5.45 -14.09
C LEU A 280 -3.59 6.36 -15.32
N THR A 281 -3.41 7.66 -15.09
CA THR A 281 -3.17 8.61 -16.17
C THR A 281 -1.68 8.62 -16.57
N GLU A 282 -1.38 9.05 -17.80
CA GLU A 282 0.01 9.15 -18.29
C GLU A 282 0.95 9.96 -17.39
N PRO A 283 0.55 11.11 -16.81
CA PRO A 283 1.38 11.83 -15.85
C PRO A 283 1.81 10.99 -14.63
N HIS A 284 0.95 10.09 -14.14
CA HIS A 284 1.27 9.20 -13.03
C HIS A 284 2.25 8.10 -13.43
N LEU A 285 2.11 7.54 -14.63
CA LEU A 285 3.04 6.55 -15.17
C LEU A 285 4.44 7.17 -15.29
N LEU A 286 4.55 8.35 -15.91
CA LEU A 286 5.83 9.07 -16.03
C LEU A 286 6.40 9.51 -14.66
N ALA A 287 5.56 9.70 -13.65
CA ALA A 287 6.01 10.01 -12.30
C ALA A 287 6.71 8.82 -11.63
N LEU A 288 6.33 7.58 -11.96
CA LEU A 288 7.00 6.38 -11.46
C LEU A 288 8.47 6.36 -11.90
N ASP A 289 8.74 6.64 -13.18
CA ASP A 289 10.12 6.68 -13.71
C ASP A 289 10.96 7.75 -13.02
N ARG A 290 10.41 8.96 -12.84
CA ARG A 290 11.12 10.04 -12.12
C ARG A 290 11.46 9.64 -10.68
N ARG A 291 10.51 9.00 -9.97
CA ARG A 291 10.72 8.55 -8.59
C ARG A 291 11.71 7.38 -8.52
N LEU A 292 11.68 6.46 -9.49
CA LEU A 292 12.65 5.37 -9.59
C LEU A 292 14.09 5.91 -9.71
N GLN A 293 14.30 6.92 -10.57
CA GLN A 293 15.62 7.56 -10.70
C GLN A 293 16.08 8.18 -9.37
N LEU A 294 15.21 8.89 -8.66
CA LEU A 294 15.54 9.45 -7.35
C LEU A 294 15.92 8.37 -6.32
N ILE A 295 15.29 7.20 -6.35
CA ILE A 295 15.67 6.07 -5.49
C ILE A 295 17.08 5.58 -5.86
N LEU A 296 17.34 5.35 -7.15
CA LEU A 296 18.65 4.87 -7.61
C LEU A 296 19.78 5.87 -7.31
N GLU A 297 19.53 7.17 -7.48
CA GLU A 297 20.47 8.23 -7.09
C GLU A 297 20.75 8.22 -5.58
N ALA A 298 19.73 8.02 -4.74
CA ALA A 298 19.90 7.93 -3.29
C ALA A 298 20.70 6.68 -2.89
N VAL A 299 20.42 5.53 -3.51
CA VAL A 299 21.21 4.30 -3.31
C VAL A 299 22.65 4.49 -3.76
N GLY A 300 22.88 5.14 -4.91
CA GLY A 300 24.23 5.45 -5.42
C GLY A 300 25.04 6.27 -4.42
N LYS A 301 24.46 7.34 -3.86
CA LYS A 301 25.11 8.16 -2.81
C LYS A 301 25.47 7.34 -1.57
N CYS A 302 24.59 6.42 -1.15
CA CYS A 302 24.90 5.51 -0.05
C CYS A 302 26.08 4.58 -0.38
N ILE A 303 26.11 4.02 -1.59
CA ILE A 303 27.20 3.14 -2.05
C ILE A 303 28.53 3.89 -2.10
N ASP A 304 28.54 5.11 -2.63
CA ASP A 304 29.75 5.94 -2.70
C ASP A 304 30.31 6.28 -1.31
N THR A 305 29.42 6.42 -0.31
CA THR A 305 29.80 6.81 1.06
C THR A 305 30.24 5.62 1.92
N PHE A 306 29.53 4.49 1.84
CA PHE A 306 29.69 3.36 2.78
C PHE A 306 30.20 2.07 2.11
N GLY A 307 30.32 2.05 0.79
CA GLY A 307 30.70 0.89 -0.01
C GLY A 307 29.53 -0.04 -0.31
N GLU A 308 29.54 -0.66 -1.50
CA GLU A 308 28.45 -1.52 -1.98
C GLU A 308 28.18 -2.71 -1.04
N ALA A 309 29.23 -3.35 -0.52
CA ALA A 309 29.10 -4.51 0.37
C ALA A 309 28.38 -4.19 1.70
N THR A 310 28.41 -2.93 2.13
CA THR A 310 27.73 -2.48 3.36
C THR A 310 26.27 -2.14 3.09
N VAL A 311 25.99 -1.55 1.92
CA VAL A 311 24.67 -1.03 1.56
C VAL A 311 23.77 -2.12 0.99
N VAL A 312 24.31 -2.98 0.13
CA VAL A 312 23.57 -4.01 -0.59
C VAL A 312 23.65 -5.32 0.19
N ALA A 313 22.62 -5.59 0.98
CA ALA A 313 22.53 -6.82 1.77
C ALA A 313 22.18 -8.01 0.87
N ASP A 314 22.96 -9.08 0.96
CA ASP A 314 22.68 -10.32 0.24
C ASP A 314 21.53 -11.09 0.91
N ASP A 315 20.35 -10.99 0.30
CA ASP A 315 19.14 -11.69 0.72
C ASP A 315 18.92 -13.02 -0.04
N THR A 316 19.88 -13.43 -0.88
CA THR A 316 19.82 -14.68 -1.65
C THR A 316 20.51 -15.86 -0.95
N ALA A 317 21.37 -15.57 0.04
CA ALA A 317 22.03 -16.59 0.85
C ALA A 317 21.00 -17.35 1.71
N GLN A 318 20.89 -18.67 1.50
CA GLN A 318 20.07 -19.52 2.37
C GLN A 318 20.60 -19.47 3.81
N PRO A 319 19.73 -19.49 4.84
CA PRO A 319 20.17 -19.72 6.20
C PRO A 319 20.91 -21.06 6.22
N GLN A 320 22.19 -21.07 6.63
CA GLN A 320 22.92 -22.31 6.84
C GLN A 320 22.07 -23.18 7.77
N SER A 321 21.68 -24.36 7.29
CA SER A 321 21.08 -25.39 8.14
C SER A 321 22.03 -25.61 9.33
N PRO A 322 21.56 -25.54 10.59
CA PRO A 322 22.41 -25.89 11.72
C PRO A 322 22.98 -27.28 11.45
N ALA A 323 24.30 -27.39 11.46
CA ALA A 323 25.01 -28.63 11.24
C ALA A 323 24.38 -29.70 12.13
N ALA A 324 23.81 -30.74 11.53
CA ALA A 324 23.35 -31.90 12.27
C ALA A 324 24.57 -32.40 13.07
N ASP A 325 24.45 -32.39 14.40
CA ASP A 325 25.39 -33.05 15.28
C ASP A 325 25.61 -34.47 14.77
N ARG A 326 26.76 -34.69 14.13
CA ARG A 326 27.31 -36.03 13.92
C ARG A 326 27.76 -36.50 15.30
N ALA A 327 26.80 -36.97 16.10
CA ALA A 327 27.10 -37.85 17.21
C ALA A 327 27.74 -39.11 16.61
N LYS A 328 29.06 -39.22 16.80
CA LYS A 328 29.81 -40.46 16.59
C LYS A 328 29.15 -41.56 17.41
N LEU A 329 28.62 -42.58 16.75
CA LEU A 329 28.55 -43.90 17.36
C LEU A 329 29.95 -44.52 17.19
N ASP A 330 30.76 -44.39 18.24
CA ASP A 330 31.91 -45.27 18.43
C ASP A 330 31.54 -46.24 19.57
N THR A 331 31.38 -47.51 19.16
CA THR A 331 31.47 -48.81 19.87
C THR A 331 31.23 -48.89 21.38
#